data_AF-A0A514XLU6-F1
#
_entry.id   AF-A0A514XLU6-F1
#
_cell.length_a   1.000
_cell.length_b   1.000
_cell.length_c   1.000
_cell.angle_alpha   90.00
_cell.angle_beta   90.00
_cell.angle_gamma   90.00
#
_symmetry.space_group_name_H-M   'P 1'
#
loop_
_entity.id
_entity.type
_entity.pdbx_description
1 polymer ?
#
loop_
_entity_poly.entity_id
_entity_poly.type
_entity_poly.pdbx_seq_one_letter_code
_entity_poly.pdbx_strand_id
1 'polypeptide(L)'
;MKFLALTLVTLMTSASFAKISSTEIDQLCLDLLIKESHHIQAIGDTHEGELLSDILRPASQRDKYPSTVIENTCIKVSYDGIYECKLFIIGTVNGVPMGETYMEYAAWVGADQKPTSILNKFIEISRGH
;
A
#
# COMPACT_ATOMS: atom_id res chain seq x y z
N MET A 1 55.78 -12.74 31.38
CA MET A 1 54.33 -12.40 31.35
C MET A 1 54.05 -11.69 30.03
N LYS A 2 53.25 -12.28 29.12
CA LYS A 2 52.92 -11.71 27.81
C LYS A 2 51.56 -11.02 27.91
N PHE A 3 51.53 -9.70 27.74
CA PHE A 3 50.29 -8.93 27.62
C PHE A 3 49.83 -8.98 26.16
N LEU A 4 48.70 -9.63 25.91
CA LEU A 4 48.00 -9.57 24.63
C LEU A 4 47.06 -8.36 24.70
N ALA A 5 47.42 -7.27 24.02
CA ALA A 5 46.55 -6.13 23.84
C ALA A 5 45.51 -6.46 22.77
N LEU A 6 44.26 -6.65 23.19
CA LEU A 6 43.11 -6.83 22.32
C LEU A 6 42.69 -5.45 21.79
N THR A 7 43.14 -5.10 20.60
CA THR A 7 42.67 -3.89 19.88
C THR A 7 41.22 -4.09 19.47
N LEU A 8 40.32 -3.46 20.22
CA LEU A 8 38.89 -3.39 19.91
C LEU A 8 38.71 -2.48 18.69
N VAL A 9 38.51 -3.08 17.52
CA VAL A 9 38.14 -2.37 16.30
C VAL A 9 36.67 -1.98 16.41
N THR A 10 36.43 -0.72 16.77
CA THR A 10 35.10 -0.12 16.75
C THR A 10 34.65 0.00 15.29
N LEU A 11 33.86 -0.95 14.79
CA LEU A 11 33.16 -0.80 13.52
C LEU A 11 32.20 0.39 13.66
N MET A 12 32.56 1.52 13.08
CA MET A 12 31.61 2.60 12.82
C MET A 12 30.68 2.14 11.70
N THR A 13 29.56 1.52 12.08
CA THR A 13 28.44 1.29 11.17
C THR A 13 27.81 2.65 10.88
N SER A 14 28.19 3.25 9.76
CA SER A 14 27.45 4.35 9.17
C SER A 14 26.03 3.85 8.89
N ALA A 15 25.07 4.33 9.67
CA ALA A 15 23.65 4.15 9.41
C ALA A 15 23.32 4.88 8.10
N SER A 16 23.53 4.21 6.98
CA SER A 16 23.02 4.65 5.70
C SER A 16 21.51 4.59 5.79
N PHE A 17 20.85 5.75 5.87
CA PHE A 17 19.39 5.84 5.82
C PHE A 17 18.95 5.28 4.47
N ALA A 18 18.56 4.01 4.43
CA ALA A 18 18.08 3.38 3.22
C ALA A 18 16.84 4.14 2.75
N LYS A 19 16.92 4.71 1.55
CA LYS A 19 15.78 5.37 0.91
C LYS A 19 14.75 4.29 0.59
N ILE A 20 13.56 4.38 1.18
CA ILE A 20 12.43 3.51 0.90
C ILE A 20 12.17 3.48 -0.62
N SER A 21 12.02 2.28 -1.17
CA SER A 21 11.75 2.09 -2.60
C SER A 21 10.32 2.50 -2.96
N SER A 22 10.04 2.78 -4.24
CA SER A 22 8.67 3.07 -4.69
C SER A 22 7.72 1.91 -4.39
N THR A 23 8.15 0.68 -4.66
CA THR A 23 7.36 -0.54 -4.38
C THR A 23 7.04 -0.71 -2.90
N GLU A 24 7.96 -0.32 -2.02
CA GLU A 24 7.73 -0.36 -0.58
C GLU A 24 6.73 0.71 -0.14
N ILE A 25 6.77 1.93 -0.71
CA ILE A 25 5.73 2.94 -0.49
C ILE A 25 4.37 2.45 -1.00
N ASP A 26 4.32 1.85 -2.19
CA ASP A 26 3.09 1.31 -2.76
C ASP A 26 2.45 0.29 -1.80
N GLN A 27 3.25 -0.62 -1.25
CA GLN A 27 2.74 -1.62 -0.31
C GLN A 27 2.28 -0.98 1.00
N LEU A 28 3.06 -0.04 1.57
CA LEU A 28 2.70 0.63 2.82
C LEU A 28 1.41 1.46 2.69
N CYS A 29 1.20 2.13 1.56
CA CYS A 29 -0.03 2.88 1.29
C CYS A 29 -1.23 1.94 1.16
N LEU A 30 -1.07 0.80 0.47
CA LEU A 30 -2.12 -0.21 0.36
C LEU A 30 -2.47 -0.80 1.73
N ASP A 31 -1.48 -1.12 2.55
CA ASP A 31 -1.69 -1.64 3.91
C ASP A 31 -2.46 -0.65 4.79
N LEU A 32 -2.13 0.65 4.68
CA LEU A 32 -2.86 1.71 5.37
C LEU A 32 -4.32 1.80 4.87
N LEU A 33 -4.54 1.75 3.56
CA LEU A 33 -5.88 1.77 2.98
C LEU A 33 -6.72 0.59 3.49
N ILE A 34 -6.17 -0.62 3.49
CA ILE A 34 -6.84 -1.82 4.01
C ILE A 34 -7.19 -1.63 5.49
N LYS A 35 -6.25 -1.13 6.30
CA LYS A 35 -6.45 -0.88 7.74
C LYS A 35 -7.55 0.13 8.01
N GLU A 36 -7.61 1.21 7.25
CA GLU A 36 -8.58 2.31 7.45
C GLU A 36 -9.93 2.06 6.73
N SER A 37 -10.02 1.00 5.93
CA SER A 37 -11.18 0.73 5.05
C SER A 37 -12.54 0.69 5.74
N HIS A 38 -12.60 0.32 7.02
CA HIS A 38 -13.84 0.33 7.81
C HIS A 38 -14.38 1.73 8.11
N HIS A 39 -13.55 2.76 7.96
CA HIS A 39 -13.90 4.16 8.24
C HIS A 39 -14.09 4.99 6.96
N ILE A 40 -13.90 4.40 5.79
CA ILE A 40 -13.99 5.06 4.49
C ILE A 40 -15.18 4.50 3.73
N GLN A 41 -16.04 5.39 3.23
CA GLN A 41 -17.21 4.98 2.47
C GLN A 41 -16.81 4.62 1.02
N ALA A 42 -17.25 3.47 0.53
CA ALA A 42 -17.18 3.15 -0.90
C ALA A 42 -18.40 3.75 -1.62
N ILE A 43 -18.17 4.45 -2.72
CA ILE A 43 -19.23 5.03 -3.59
C ILE A 43 -18.97 4.63 -5.05
N GLY A 44 -19.90 4.92 -5.97
CA GLY A 44 -19.76 4.57 -7.39
C GLY A 44 -20.40 3.23 -7.72
N ASP A 45 -19.67 2.35 -8.42
CA ASP A 45 -20.13 1.03 -8.88
C ASP A 45 -20.11 -0.02 -7.74
N THR A 46 -20.82 0.29 -6.66
CA THR A 46 -20.95 -0.57 -5.48
C THR A 46 -22.35 -1.16 -5.36
N HIS A 47 -22.44 -2.37 -4.80
CA HIS A 47 -23.73 -2.93 -4.41
C HIS A 47 -24.26 -2.23 -3.16
N GLU A 48 -25.59 -2.24 -2.96
CA GLU A 48 -26.19 -1.69 -1.75
C GLU A 48 -25.62 -2.38 -0.49
N GLY A 49 -25.06 -1.59 0.42
CA GLY A 49 -24.44 -2.08 1.65
C GLY A 49 -23.02 -2.66 1.49
N GLU A 50 -22.43 -2.62 0.29
CA GLU A 50 -21.06 -3.08 0.06
C GLU A 50 -20.04 -2.17 0.75
N LEU A 51 -19.23 -2.73 1.65
CA LEU A 51 -18.20 -2.00 2.39
C LEU A 51 -16.88 -1.99 1.63
N LEU A 52 -16.09 -0.92 1.77
CA LEU A 52 -14.76 -0.86 1.18
C LEU A 52 -13.86 -2.02 1.65
N SER A 53 -13.96 -2.41 2.93
CA SER A 53 -13.23 -3.57 3.48
C SER A 53 -13.56 -4.88 2.76
N ASP A 54 -14.78 -5.03 2.23
CA ASP A 54 -15.18 -6.21 1.49
C ASP A 54 -14.59 -6.21 0.08
N ILE A 55 -14.55 -5.04 -0.57
CA ILE A 55 -13.93 -4.84 -1.88
C ILE A 55 -12.41 -5.10 -1.80
N LEU A 56 -11.76 -4.63 -0.73
CA LEU A 56 -10.32 -4.79 -0.50
C LEU A 56 -9.92 -6.16 0.06
N ARG A 57 -10.88 -7.04 0.33
CA ARG A 57 -10.62 -8.36 0.92
C ARG A 57 -9.60 -9.19 0.12
N PRO A 58 -9.62 -9.22 -1.23
CA PRO A 58 -8.59 -9.92 -2.00
C PRO A 58 -7.18 -9.36 -1.77
N ALA A 59 -7.05 -8.04 -1.63
CA ALA A 59 -5.77 -7.39 -1.33
C ALA A 59 -5.25 -7.75 0.07
N SER A 60 -6.15 -7.88 1.06
CA SER A 60 -5.81 -8.24 2.45
C SER A 60 -5.52 -9.73 2.66
N GLN A 61 -6.00 -10.60 1.76
CA GLN A 61 -5.94 -12.06 1.91
C GLN A 61 -5.40 -12.71 0.64
N ARG A 62 -4.32 -12.18 0.05
CA ARG A 62 -3.80 -12.59 -1.26
C ARG A 62 -3.70 -14.12 -1.45
N ASP A 63 -3.25 -14.84 -0.42
CA ASP A 63 -3.12 -16.31 -0.46
C ASP A 63 -4.45 -17.05 -0.67
N LYS A 64 -5.58 -16.44 -0.28
CA LYS A 64 -6.94 -16.99 -0.47
C LYS A 64 -7.56 -16.60 -1.80
N TYR A 65 -6.96 -15.65 -2.52
CA TYR A 65 -7.40 -15.16 -3.81
C TYR A 65 -6.25 -15.26 -4.84
N PRO A 66 -5.71 -16.46 -5.10
CA PRO A 66 -4.56 -16.65 -5.99
C PRO A 66 -4.87 -16.29 -7.45
N SER A 67 -6.15 -16.20 -7.79
CA SER A 67 -6.66 -15.77 -9.09
C SER A 67 -6.85 -14.26 -9.18
N THR A 68 -6.36 -13.47 -8.22
CA THR A 68 -6.49 -12.02 -8.21
C THR A 68 -5.11 -11.35 -8.26
N VAL A 69 -4.94 -10.43 -9.20
CA VAL A 69 -3.76 -9.55 -9.27
C VAL A 69 -4.10 -8.22 -8.60
N ILE A 70 -3.19 -7.74 -7.75
CA ILE A 70 -3.34 -6.48 -7.01
C ILE A 70 -2.22 -5.55 -7.44
N GLU A 71 -2.57 -4.48 -8.13
CA GLU A 71 -1.63 -3.47 -8.62
C GLU A 71 -1.92 -2.15 -7.92
N ASN A 72 -1.02 -1.73 -7.03
CA ASN A 72 -1.07 -0.43 -6.38
C ASN A 72 0.12 0.40 -6.86
N THR A 73 -0.12 1.61 -7.34
CA THR A 73 0.94 2.53 -7.75
C THR A 73 0.69 3.89 -7.13
N CYS A 74 1.66 4.37 -6.36
CA CYS A 74 1.60 5.64 -5.67
C CYS A 74 2.64 6.63 -6.19
N ILE A 75 2.21 7.85 -6.48
CA ILE A 75 3.06 8.96 -6.91
C ILE A 75 3.11 10.03 -5.84
N LYS A 76 4.30 10.53 -5.51
CA LYS A 76 4.46 11.68 -4.61
C LYS A 76 4.04 12.95 -5.35
N VAL A 77 3.00 13.61 -4.88
CA VAL A 77 2.43 14.82 -5.54
C VAL A 77 2.67 16.11 -4.77
N SER A 78 3.02 16.03 -3.49
CA SER A 78 3.34 17.20 -2.66
C SER A 78 4.70 17.08 -1.98
N TYR A 79 5.36 18.22 -1.77
CA TYR A 79 6.56 18.31 -0.94
C TYR A 79 6.31 17.75 0.48
N ASP A 80 5.11 18.02 1.02
CA ASP A 80 4.67 17.69 2.38
C ASP A 80 4.36 16.20 2.60
N GLY A 81 4.63 15.35 1.60
CA GLY A 81 4.50 13.90 1.73
C GLY A 81 3.13 13.35 1.35
N ILE A 82 2.38 14.05 0.49
CA ILE A 82 1.14 13.48 -0.07
C ILE A 82 1.48 12.58 -1.25
N TYR A 83 0.90 11.37 -1.21
CA TYR A 83 0.95 10.40 -2.29
C TYR A 83 -0.45 10.18 -2.84
N GLU A 84 -0.59 10.24 -4.16
CA GLU A 84 -1.79 9.81 -4.88
C GLU A 84 -1.56 8.40 -5.41
N CYS A 85 -2.48 7.51 -5.11
CA CYS A 85 -2.39 6.09 -5.38
C CYS A 85 -3.54 5.64 -6.28
N LYS A 86 -3.19 4.75 -7.21
CA LYS A 86 -4.12 4.04 -8.08
C LYS A 86 -4.07 2.57 -7.73
N LEU A 87 -5.22 2.00 -7.41
CA LEU A 87 -5.36 0.59 -7.07
C LEU A 87 -6.25 -0.10 -8.08
N PHE A 88 -5.73 -1.19 -8.63
CA PHE A 88 -6.44 -2.14 -9.46
C PHE A 88 -6.50 -3.50 -8.75
N ILE A 89 -7.71 -4.05 -8.67
CA ILE A 89 -7.98 -5.42 -8.23
C ILE A 89 -8.53 -6.17 -9.45
N ILE A 90 -7.71 -7.03 -10.03
CA ILE A 90 -7.99 -7.68 -11.31
C ILE A 90 -8.27 -9.16 -11.06
N GLY A 91 -9.49 -9.59 -11.34
CA GLY A 91 -9.85 -11.01 -11.34
C GLY A 91 -9.30 -11.70 -12.59
N THR A 92 -8.70 -12.87 -12.43
CA THR A 92 -8.12 -13.65 -13.54
C THR A 92 -8.68 -15.06 -13.58
N VAL A 93 -8.86 -15.61 -14.77
CA VAL A 93 -9.14 -17.04 -14.99
C VAL A 93 -8.09 -17.56 -15.94
N ASN A 94 -7.27 -18.52 -15.49
CA ASN A 94 -6.12 -19.03 -16.25
C ASN A 94 -5.18 -17.91 -16.76
N GLY A 95 -4.98 -16.86 -15.95
CA GLY A 95 -4.15 -15.71 -16.29
C GLY A 95 -4.80 -14.68 -17.22
N VAL A 96 -6.05 -14.90 -17.66
CA VAL A 96 -6.82 -13.95 -18.46
C VAL A 96 -7.63 -13.04 -17.54
N PRO A 97 -7.50 -11.70 -17.63
CA PRO A 97 -8.35 -10.77 -16.89
C PRO A 97 -9.84 -10.95 -17.25
N MET A 98 -10.70 -11.04 -16.23
CA MET A 98 -12.15 -11.29 -16.36
C MET A 98 -13.00 -10.27 -15.59
N GLY A 99 -12.39 -9.16 -15.20
CA GLY A 99 -13.03 -8.08 -14.46
C GLY A 99 -12.01 -7.30 -13.64
N GLU A 100 -12.24 -6.01 -13.53
CA GLU A 100 -11.35 -5.07 -12.87
C GLU A 100 -12.14 -4.19 -11.91
N THR A 101 -11.63 -3.99 -10.70
CA THR A 101 -12.08 -2.94 -9.81
C THR A 101 -10.96 -1.90 -9.69
N TYR A 102 -11.29 -0.67 -10.05
CA TYR A 102 -10.41 0.49 -9.99
C TYR A 102 -10.82 1.43 -8.86
N MET A 103 -9.84 2.01 -8.18
CA MET A 103 -10.03 3.11 -7.26
C MET A 103 -8.80 4.01 -7.16
N GLU A 104 -9.04 5.29 -6.87
CA GLU A 104 -8.02 6.28 -6.55
C GLU A 104 -8.14 6.72 -5.09
N TYR A 105 -7.01 6.96 -4.44
CA TYR A 105 -6.97 7.47 -3.08
C TYR A 105 -5.68 8.24 -2.82
N ALA A 106 -5.68 9.10 -1.81
CA ALA A 106 -4.52 9.86 -1.38
C ALA A 106 -4.17 9.52 0.07
N ALA A 107 -2.87 9.40 0.34
CA ALA A 107 -2.33 9.14 1.66
C ALA A 107 -1.31 10.20 2.05
N TRP A 108 -1.30 10.58 3.33
CA TRP A 108 -0.24 11.39 3.90
C TRP A 108 0.88 10.50 4.47
N VAL A 109 2.10 10.73 4.00
CA VAL A 109 3.32 10.04 4.40
C VAL A 109 4.17 11.00 5.23
N GLY A 110 4.39 10.63 6.50
CA GLY A 110 5.12 11.45 7.45
C GLY A 110 6.62 11.56 7.14
N ALA A 111 7.32 12.35 7.95
CA ALA A 111 8.77 12.56 7.80
C ALA A 111 9.60 11.28 7.98
N ASP A 112 9.05 10.26 8.64
CA ASP A 112 9.65 8.93 8.77
C ASP A 112 9.37 8.03 7.56
N GLN A 113 8.81 8.59 6.48
CA GLN A 113 8.45 7.92 5.24
C GLN A 113 7.40 6.82 5.41
N LYS A 114 6.60 6.89 6.49
CA LYS A 114 5.48 5.98 6.73
C LYS A 114 4.15 6.67 6.43
N PRO A 115 3.26 6.02 5.67
CA PRO A 115 1.87 6.44 5.57
C PRO A 115 1.20 6.46 6.95
N THR A 116 0.45 7.51 7.25
CA THR A 116 -0.15 7.73 8.58
C THR A 116 -1.65 8.01 8.53
N SER A 117 -2.19 8.46 7.41
CA SER A 117 -3.64 8.66 7.22
C SER A 117 -4.04 8.62 5.75
N ILE A 118 -5.22 8.07 5.46
CA ILE A 118 -5.91 8.25 4.18
C ILE A 118 -6.66 9.58 4.22
N LEU A 119 -6.48 10.40 3.19
CA LEU A 119 -7.03 11.75 3.12
C LEU A 119 -8.49 11.77 2.61
N ASN A 120 -8.90 10.71 1.92
CA ASN A 120 -10.23 10.56 1.34
C ASN A 120 -11.24 10.08 2.39
N LYS A 121 -12.38 10.77 2.49
CA LYS A 121 -13.53 10.29 3.29
C LYS A 121 -14.39 9.27 2.55
N PHE A 122 -14.34 9.31 1.23
CA PHE A 122 -15.00 8.37 0.33
C PHE A 122 -14.03 7.98 -0.78
N ILE A 123 -14.13 6.75 -1.25
CA ILE A 123 -13.37 6.24 -2.38
C ILE A 123 -14.38 5.80 -3.44
N GLU A 124 -14.24 6.37 -4.63
CA GLU A 124 -15.04 6.00 -5.77
C GLU A 124 -14.51 4.70 -6.38
N ILE A 125 -15.43 3.77 -6.57
CA ILE A 125 -15.21 2.45 -7.13
C ILE A 125 -15.72 2.47 -8.56
N SER A 126 -14.85 2.13 -9.50
CA SER A 126 -15.21 1.92 -10.90
C SER A 126 -14.97 0.45 -11.23
N ARG A 127 -15.93 -0.22 -11.87
CA ARG A 127 -15.79 -1.64 -12.25
C ARG A 127 -15.78 -1.81 -13.76
N GLY A 128 -14.70 -2.37 -14.28
CA GLY A 128 -14.59 -2.82 -15.67
C GLY A 128 -15.08 -4.26 -15.82
N HIS A 129 -15.93 -4.52 -16.80
CA HIS A 129 -16.32 -5.86 -17.25
C HIS A 129 -15.33 -6.39 -18.28
#